data_AF-X1C0Q7-F1
#
_entry.id   AF-X1C0Q7-F1
#
_cell.length_a   1.000
_cell.length_b   1.000
_cell.length_c   1.000
_cell.angle_alpha   90.00
_cell.angle_beta   90.00
_cell.angle_gamma   90.00
#
_symmetry.space_group_name_H-M   'P 1'
#
loop_
_entity.id
_entity.type
_entity.pdbx_description
1 polymer ?
#
loop_
_entity_poly.entity_id
_entity_poly.type
_entity_poly.pdbx_seq_one_letter_code
_entity_poly.pdbx_strand_id
1 'polypeptide(L)'
;MMITKESEWMGFTFQVRKHIQDYCIKQYGDYPDKMIEGFTILDIKKQLERYVKRIGVDARGVEESRRDTLKIAHYACILLTKLEEE
;
A
#
# COMPACT_ATOMS: atom_id res chain seq x y z
N MET A 1 0.51 -28.19 -7.23
CA MET A 1 -0.67 -27.31 -7.18
C MET A 1 -0.49 -26.27 -8.27
N MET A 2 -1.48 -26.06 -9.14
CA MET A 2 -1.37 -25.07 -10.22
C MET A 2 -1.58 -23.67 -9.63
N ILE A 3 -0.68 -22.73 -9.94
CA ILE A 3 -0.84 -21.34 -9.54
C ILE A 3 -1.90 -20.70 -10.45
N THR A 4 -2.97 -20.19 -9.86
CA THR A 4 -4.00 -19.40 -10.56
C THR A 4 -3.83 -17.92 -10.22
N LYS A 5 -4.28 -17.03 -11.11
CA LYS A 5 -4.30 -15.57 -10.86
C LYS A 5 -4.99 -15.22 -9.53
N GLU A 6 -6.06 -15.94 -9.20
CA GLU A 6 -6.76 -15.81 -7.93
C GLU A 6 -5.87 -16.24 -6.75
N SER A 7 -5.21 -17.40 -6.83
CA SER A 7 -4.32 -17.86 -5.76
C SER A 7 -3.13 -16.94 -5.53
N GLU A 8 -2.60 -16.32 -6.59
CA GLU A 8 -1.56 -15.28 -6.50
C GLU A 8 -2.10 -14.03 -5.81
N TRP A 9 -3.29 -13.58 -6.20
CA TRP A 9 -3.97 -12.45 -5.58
C TRP A 9 -4.25 -12.70 -4.09
N MET A 10 -4.72 -13.89 -3.72
CA MET A 10 -4.94 -14.26 -2.31
C MET A 10 -3.62 -14.27 -1.52
N GLY A 11 -2.54 -14.77 -2.11
CA GLY A 11 -1.20 -14.68 -1.50
C GLY A 11 -0.73 -13.24 -1.33
N PHE A 12 -1.02 -12.37 -2.29
CA PHE A 12 -0.68 -10.94 -2.22
C PHE A 12 -1.50 -10.20 -1.17
N THR A 13 -2.82 -10.38 -1.15
CA THR A 13 -3.71 -9.74 -0.15
C THR A 13 -3.34 -10.12 1.27
N PHE A 14 -2.93 -11.37 1.51
CA PHE A 14 -2.38 -11.78 2.82
C PHE A 14 -1.13 -10.97 3.20
N GLN A 15 -0.21 -10.74 2.26
CA GLN A 15 0.97 -9.92 2.50
C GLN A 15 0.63 -8.46 2.78
N VAL A 16 -0.33 -7.88 2.05
CA VAL A 16 -0.82 -6.51 2.30
C VAL A 16 -1.44 -6.40 3.69
N ARG A 17 -2.30 -7.35 4.07
CA ARG A 17 -2.91 -7.40 5.41
C ARG A 17 -1.83 -7.48 6.50
N LYS A 18 -0.84 -8.36 6.34
CA LYS A 18 0.29 -8.48 7.26
C LYS A 18 1.06 -7.16 7.36
N HIS A 19 1.34 -6.50 6.24
CA HIS A 19 1.99 -5.20 6.22
C HIS A 19 1.19 -4.14 6.99
N ILE A 20 -0.13 -4.07 6.79
CA ILE A 20 -0.97 -3.13 7.53
C ILE A 20 -0.90 -3.39 9.03
N GLN A 21 -1.09 -4.64 9.46
CA GLN A 21 -1.11 -5.02 10.87
C GLN A 21 0.25 -4.88 11.56
N ASP A 22 1.30 -5.37 10.93
CA ASP A 22 2.62 -5.47 11.56
C ASP A 22 3.50 -4.25 11.35
N TYR A 23 3.21 -3.41 10.36
CA TYR A 23 4.00 -2.23 10.02
C TYR A 23 3.17 -0.94 10.15
N CYS A 24 2.06 -0.81 9.41
CA CYS A 24 1.32 0.46 9.37
C CYS A 24 0.70 0.80 10.73
N ILE A 25 -0.12 -0.09 11.28
CA ILE A 25 -0.85 0.16 12.54
C ILE A 25 0.12 0.39 13.70
N LYS A 26 1.20 -0.39 13.77
CA LYS A 26 2.22 -0.22 14.82
C LYS A 26 2.96 1.13 14.72
N GLN A 27 3.11 1.70 13.53
CA GLN A 27 3.84 2.94 13.32
C GLN A 27 2.96 4.19 13.40
N TYR A 28 1.75 4.12 12.84
CA TYR A 28 0.91 5.30 12.60
C TYR A 28 -0.42 5.26 13.37
N GLY A 29 -0.75 4.15 14.02
CA GLY A 29 -2.06 3.91 14.62
C GLY A 29 -3.02 3.24 13.63
N ASP A 30 -4.20 2.86 14.13
CA ASP A 30 -5.27 2.27 13.31
C ASP A 30 -6.21 3.35 12.76
N TYR A 31 -7.08 2.98 11.84
CA TYR A 31 -8.01 3.88 11.15
C TYR A 31 -9.03 4.55 12.11
N PRO A 32 -9.35 5.85 11.91
CA PRO A 32 -8.67 6.81 11.02
C PRO A 32 -7.32 7.22 11.61
N ASP A 33 -6.24 6.98 10.87
CA ASP A 33 -4.91 7.40 11.32
C ASP A 33 -4.64 8.84 10.85
N LYS A 34 -4.01 9.64 11.72
CA LYS A 34 -3.77 11.07 11.48
C LYS A 34 -2.95 11.36 10.23
N MET A 35 -2.20 10.38 9.71
CA MET A 35 -1.40 10.54 8.50
C MET A 35 -2.31 10.71 7.28
N ILE A 36 -3.43 9.99 7.23
CA ILE A 36 -4.30 9.93 6.04
C ILE A 36 -5.63 10.69 6.20
N GLU A 37 -6.03 11.04 7.43
CA GLU A 37 -7.29 11.74 7.72
C GLU A 37 -7.47 13.03 6.90
N GLY A 38 -6.38 13.74 6.61
CA GLY A 38 -6.38 14.99 5.83
C GLY A 38 -6.03 14.84 4.34
N PHE A 39 -5.87 13.63 3.82
CA PHE A 39 -5.40 13.45 2.44
C PHE A 39 -6.50 13.74 1.42
N THR A 40 -6.17 14.61 0.46
CA THR A 40 -6.96 14.77 -0.77
C THR A 40 -6.65 13.64 -1.76
N ILE A 41 -7.50 13.47 -2.78
CA ILE A 41 -7.21 12.57 -3.92
C ILE A 41 -5.84 12.87 -4.54
N LEU A 42 -5.46 14.14 -4.64
CA LEU A 42 -4.16 14.54 -5.18
C LEU A 42 -2.99 14.08 -4.29
N ASP A 43 -3.15 14.16 -2.97
CA ASP A 43 -2.11 13.71 -2.02
C ASP A 43 -1.93 12.19 -2.08
N ILE A 44 -3.03 11.44 -2.19
CA ILE A 44 -3.00 9.98 -2.37
C ILE A 44 -2.28 9.62 -3.69
N LYS A 45 -2.61 10.30 -4.79
CA LYS A 45 -1.94 10.11 -6.10
C LYS A 45 -0.43 10.39 -6.03
N LYS A 46 -0.01 11.43 -5.30
CA LYS A 46 1.42 11.73 -5.09
C LYS A 46 2.14 10.63 -4.32
N GLN A 47 1.50 10.00 -3.33
CA GLN A 47 2.11 8.86 -2.63
C GLN A 47 2.25 7.63 -3.53
N LEU A 48 1.23 7.33 -4.35
CA LEU A 48 1.32 6.26 -5.36
C LEU A 48 2.49 6.49 -6.32
N GLU A 49 2.59 7.69 -6.90
CA GLU A 49 3.70 8.07 -7.79
C GLU A 49 5.06 7.94 -7.09
N ARG A 50 5.15 8.40 -5.84
CA ARG A 50 6.36 8.27 -5.02
C ARG A 50 6.77 6.82 -4.88
N TYR A 51 5.88 5.90 -4.51
CA TYR A 51 6.22 4.50 -4.32
C TYR A 51 6.57 3.78 -5.63
N VAL A 52 5.95 4.15 -6.75
CA VAL A 52 6.32 3.62 -8.08
C VAL A 52 7.74 4.05 -8.45
N LYS A 53 8.06 5.35 -8.36
CA LYS A 53 9.40 5.88 -8.66
C LYS A 53 10.51 5.29 -7.79
N ARG A 54 10.13 4.70 -6.68
CA ARG A 54 11.02 4.13 -5.68
C ARG A 54 11.46 2.70 -6.00
N ILE A 55 10.74 1.98 -6.84
CA ILE A 55 11.07 0.60 -7.18
C ILE A 55 12.31 0.59 -8.09
N GLY A 56 13.28 -0.29 -7.80
CA GLY A 56 14.47 -0.46 -8.63
C GLY A 56 15.51 0.66 -8.51
N VAL A 57 15.40 1.54 -7.51
CA VAL A 57 16.43 2.55 -7.21
C VAL A 57 17.44 1.96 -6.22
N ASP A 58 18.70 1.85 -6.66
CA ASP A 58 19.81 1.05 -6.10
C ASP A 58 20.07 1.13 -4.59
N ALA A 59 19.63 2.19 -3.90
CA ALA A 59 19.95 2.41 -2.50
C ALA A 59 19.04 1.67 -1.48
N ARG A 60 17.93 1.06 -1.91
CA ARG A 60 16.89 0.55 -0.98
C ARG A 60 16.71 -0.95 -0.94
N GLY A 61 17.30 -1.68 -1.89
CA GLY A 61 17.29 -3.15 -1.90
C GLY A 61 15.93 -3.78 -2.21
N VAL A 62 15.93 -5.11 -2.29
CA VAL A 62 14.76 -5.91 -2.69
C VAL A 62 13.63 -5.82 -1.66
N GLU A 63 13.94 -5.79 -0.36
CA GLU A 63 12.92 -5.77 0.70
C GLU A 63 12.15 -4.44 0.76
N GLU A 64 12.80 -3.30 0.57
CA GLU A 64 12.08 -2.03 0.51
C GLU A 64 11.27 -1.90 -0.78
N SER A 65 11.78 -2.42 -1.90
CA SER A 65 11.01 -2.47 -3.15
C SER A 65 9.74 -3.32 -2.96
N ARG A 66 9.85 -4.46 -2.27
CA ARG A 66 8.70 -5.28 -1.87
C ARG A 66 7.76 -4.53 -0.93
N ARG A 67 8.27 -3.76 0.03
CA ARG A 67 7.42 -2.96 0.91
C ARG A 67 6.69 -1.86 0.15
N ASP A 68 7.36 -1.21 -0.80
CA ASP A 68 6.76 -0.16 -1.62
C ASP A 68 5.62 -0.72 -2.51
N THR A 69 5.68 -1.97 -3.01
CA THR A 69 4.54 -2.58 -3.71
C THR A 69 3.34 -2.84 -2.79
N LEU A 70 3.58 -3.23 -1.53
CA LEU A 70 2.50 -3.39 -0.54
C LEU A 70 1.86 -2.04 -0.18
N LYS A 71 2.67 -0.98 -0.07
CA LYS A 71 2.17 0.39 0.12
C LYS A 71 1.34 0.87 -1.05
N ILE A 72 1.73 0.57 -2.30
CA ILE A 72 0.95 0.92 -3.48
C ILE A 72 -0.46 0.32 -3.40
N ALA A 73 -0.59 -0.97 -3.07
CA ALA A 73 -1.90 -1.60 -2.92
C ALA A 73 -2.73 -0.99 -1.80
N HIS A 74 -2.11 -0.71 -0.64
CA HIS A 74 -2.79 -0.05 0.46
C HIS A 74 -3.29 1.36 0.07
N TYR A 75 -2.46 2.16 -0.60
CA TYR A 75 -2.85 3.50 -1.05
C TYR A 75 -3.88 3.48 -2.19
N ALA A 76 -3.89 2.45 -3.04
CA ALA A 76 -4.95 2.25 -4.02
C ALA A 76 -6.30 1.94 -3.36
N CYS A 77 -6.30 1.18 -2.25
CA CYS A 77 -7.48 0.96 -1.43
C CYS A 77 -8.04 2.28 -0.88
N ILE A 78 -7.16 3.11 -0.28
CA ILE A 78 -7.54 4.44 0.24
C ILE A 78 -8.08 5.34 -0.88
N LEU A 79 -7.47 5.30 -2.07
CA LEU A 79 -7.93 6.08 -3.22
C LEU A 79 -9.35 5.69 -3.64
N LEU A 80 -9.65 4.38 -3.71
CA LEU A 80 -10.98 3.90 -4.06
C LEU A 80 -12.02 4.38 -3.03
N THR A 81 -11.76 4.19 -1.74
CA THR A 81 -12.64 4.66 -0.68
C THR A 81 -12.88 6.16 -0.79
N LYS A 82 -11.84 6.96 -1.05
CA LYS A 82 -11.98 8.42 -1.19
C LYS A 82 -12.82 8.82 -2.41
N LEU A 83 -12.68 8.11 -3.53
CA LEU A 83 -13.48 8.34 -4.74
C LEU A 83 -14.96 7.97 -4.55
N GLU A 84 -15.26 7.01 -3.67
CA GLU A 84 -16.63 6.59 -3.34
C GLU A 84 -17.30 7.49 -2.30
N GLU A 85 -16.53 8.31 -1.56
CA GLU A 85 -17.02 9.33 -0.63
C GLU A 85 -17.42 10.66 -1.31
N GLU A 86 -16.99 10.90 -2.55
CA GLU A 86 -17.37 12.06 -3.38
C GLU A 86 -18.71 11.87 -4.09
#